data_AF-A0A1V4ENH8-F1
#
_entry.id   AF-A0A1V4ENH8-F1
#
_cell.length_a   1.000
_cell.length_b   1.000
_cell.length_c   1.000
_cell.angle_alpha   90.00
_cell.angle_beta   90.00
_cell.angle_gamma   90.00
#
_symmetry.space_group_name_H-M   'P 1'
#
loop_
_entity.id
_entity.type
_entity.pdbx_description
1 polymer ?
#
loop_
_entity_poly.entity_id
_entity_poly.type
_entity_poly.pdbx_seq_one_letter_code
_entity_poly.pdbx_strand_id
1 'polypeptide(L)'
;MAAEAGIRGGLPVVIDLALEVDLLDEGGLGGKADALFYLSKEAFKRRLIDDLWKARAATAPKSLVRVLLTPVILDAVRKELRRQTGHNADEKEIERILQADVLRPDLLV
;
A
#
# COMPACT_ATOMS: atom_id res chain seq x y z
N MET A 1 6.24 -12.99 -18.66
CA MET A 1 5.40 -13.92 -19.46
C MET A 1 4.44 -14.59 -18.48
N ALA A 2 3.12 -14.57 -18.60
CA ALA A 2 2.21 -14.00 -19.58
C ALA A 2 0.96 -13.51 -18.80
N ALA A 3 0.48 -12.31 -19.11
CA ALA A 3 -0.82 -11.81 -18.65
C ALA A 3 -1.80 -11.98 -19.81
N GLU A 4 -2.78 -12.86 -19.67
CA GLU A 4 -3.88 -12.96 -20.63
C GLU A 4 -5.02 -12.03 -20.23
N ALA A 5 -5.34 -11.14 -21.17
CA ALA A 5 -6.40 -10.15 -21.07
C ALA A 5 -7.78 -10.77 -21.35
N GLY A 6 -8.78 -10.38 -20.56
CA GLY A 6 -10.17 -10.84 -20.67
C GLY A 6 -11.21 -9.75 -20.42
N ILE A 7 -11.25 -8.77 -21.32
CA ILE A 7 -12.42 -8.04 -21.89
C ILE A 7 -13.62 -7.72 -20.95
N ARG A 8 -13.69 -6.46 -20.50
CA ARG A 8 -14.89 -5.58 -20.56
C ARG A 8 -14.47 -4.12 -20.28
N GLY A 9 -14.42 -3.29 -21.34
CA GLY A 9 -14.49 -1.83 -21.27
C GLY A 9 -13.27 -1.07 -20.74
N GLY A 10 -12.23 -0.90 -21.58
CA GLY A 10 -11.39 0.31 -21.72
C GLY A 10 -10.64 0.93 -20.53
N LEU A 11 -10.89 0.49 -19.30
CA LEU A 11 -10.22 0.97 -18.11
C LEU A 11 -9.02 0.08 -17.82
N PRO A 12 -7.86 0.64 -17.43
CA PRO A 12 -6.71 -0.16 -17.04
C PRO A 12 -7.11 -1.06 -15.86
N VAL A 13 -7.03 -2.37 -16.06
CA VAL A 13 -7.23 -3.35 -15.00
C VAL A 13 -5.98 -3.31 -14.12
N VAL A 14 -6.12 -2.79 -12.90
CA VAL A 14 -5.08 -2.86 -11.89
C VAL A 14 -5.19 -4.22 -11.20
N ILE A 15 -4.14 -5.03 -11.29
CA ILE A 15 -4.06 -6.34 -10.65
C ILE A 15 -3.23 -6.18 -9.37
N ASP A 16 -3.88 -6.30 -8.22
CA ASP A 16 -3.23 -6.25 -6.90
C ASP A 16 -3.43 -7.57 -6.15
N LEU A 17 -2.38 -8.02 -5.44
CA LEU A 17 -2.43 -9.20 -4.60
C LEU A 17 -3.23 -8.93 -3.32
N ALA A 18 -4.50 -9.35 -3.31
CA ALA A 18 -5.40 -9.16 -2.17
C ALA A 18 -5.19 -10.17 -1.03
N LEU A 19 -4.74 -11.39 -1.33
CA LEU A 19 -4.54 -12.45 -0.34
C LEU A 19 -3.40 -13.36 -0.81
N GLU A 20 -2.51 -13.70 0.13
CA GLU A 20 -1.46 -14.69 -0.04
C GLU A 20 -1.41 -15.51 1.26
N VAL A 21 -1.38 -16.84 1.13
CA VAL A 21 -1.32 -17.75 2.27
C VAL A 21 -0.32 -18.85 1.93
N ASP A 22 0.78 -18.93 2.69
CA ASP A 22 1.71 -20.05 2.60
C ASP A 22 1.21 -21.20 3.48
N LEU A 23 0.91 -22.34 2.86
CA LEU A 23 0.43 -23.52 3.57
C LEU A 23 1.55 -24.29 4.26
N LEU A 24 2.80 -24.09 3.84
CA LEU A 24 3.97 -24.83 4.28
C LEU A 24 4.83 -24.04 5.28
N ASP A 25 4.50 -22.77 5.54
CA ASP A 25 5.16 -22.01 6.60
C ASP A 25 4.88 -22.62 8.00
N GLU A 26 5.74 -22.30 8.97
CA GLU A 26 5.68 -22.79 10.36
C GLU A 26 4.48 -22.25 11.18
N GLY A 27 3.61 -21.46 10.57
CA GLY A 27 2.42 -20.90 11.19
C GLY A 27 1.39 -21.95 11.59
N GLY A 28 0.59 -21.62 12.61
CA GLY A 28 -0.47 -22.48 13.09
C GLY A 28 -1.61 -22.64 12.07
N LEU A 29 -2.20 -23.84 12.00
CA LEU A 29 -3.33 -24.16 11.09
C LEU A 29 -4.53 -23.22 11.26
N GLY A 30 -4.79 -22.74 12.48
CA GLY A 30 -5.89 -21.80 12.75
C GLY A 30 -5.75 -20.48 11.97
N GLY A 31 -4.58 -19.85 12.02
CA GLY A 31 -4.33 -18.61 11.28
C GLY A 31 -4.41 -18.80 9.77
N LYS A 32 -3.97 -19.96 9.27
CA LYS A 32 -4.11 -20.30 7.83
C LYS A 32 -5.57 -20.47 7.43
N ALA A 33 -6.38 -21.15 8.26
CA ALA A 33 -7.81 -21.32 8.00
C ALA A 33 -8.56 -19.98 8.01
N ASP A 34 -8.24 -19.10 8.96
CA ASP A 34 -8.79 -17.74 9.02
C ASP A 34 -8.43 -16.92 7.77
N ALA A 35 -7.18 -17.02 7.30
CA ALA A 35 -6.76 -16.33 6.08
C ALA A 35 -7.49 -16.87 4.82
N LEU A 36 -7.67 -18.19 4.72
CA LEU A 36 -8.41 -18.82 3.62
C LEU A 36 -9.92 -18.58 3.69
N PHE A 37 -10.48 -18.23 4.85
CA PHE A 37 -11.91 -17.97 5.02
C PHE A 37 -12.42 -16.88 4.06
N TYR A 38 -11.59 -15.91 3.70
CA TYR A 38 -11.94 -14.87 2.73
C TYR A 38 -12.29 -15.41 1.33
N LEU A 39 -11.87 -16.63 1.01
CA LEU A 39 -12.20 -17.33 -0.24
C LEU A 39 -13.52 -18.12 -0.17
N SER A 40 -14.14 -18.22 1.01
CA SER A 40 -15.40 -18.95 1.21
C SER A 40 -16.60 -18.21 0.60
N LYS A 41 -17.62 -18.97 0.20
CA LYS A 41 -18.88 -18.41 -0.33
C LYS A 41 -19.54 -17.43 0.64
N GLU A 42 -19.45 -17.70 1.94
CA GLU A 42 -19.97 -16.89 3.02
C GLU A 42 -19.28 -15.53 3.10
N ALA A 43 -17.95 -15.50 2.95
CA ALA A 43 -17.17 -14.26 2.91
C ALA A 43 -17.51 -13.41 1.68
N PHE A 44 -17.68 -14.03 0.51
CA PHE A 44 -18.13 -13.33 -0.71
C PHE A 44 -19.52 -12.72 -0.56
N LYS A 45 -20.49 -13.45 -0.01
CA LYS A 45 -21.85 -12.93 0.25
C LYS A 45 -21.83 -11.69 1.15
N ARG A 46 -20.89 -11.63 2.08
CA ARG A 46 -20.71 -10.53 3.03
C ARG A 46 -19.74 -9.45 2.55
N ARG A 47 -19.19 -9.56 1.34
CA ARG A 47 -18.19 -8.64 0.76
C ARG A 47 -16.91 -8.50 1.59
N LEU A 48 -16.57 -9.49 2.40
CA LEU A 48 -15.38 -9.43 3.26
C LEU A 48 -14.07 -9.37 2.44
N ILE A 49 -14.06 -10.01 1.27
CA ILE A 49 -12.92 -9.94 0.34
C ILE A 49 -12.76 -8.54 -0.26
N ASP A 50 -13.86 -7.83 -0.53
CA ASP A 50 -13.81 -6.45 -1.03
C ASP A 50 -13.22 -5.52 0.02
N ASP A 51 -13.61 -5.72 1.28
CA ASP A 51 -13.11 -4.91 2.39
C ASP A 51 -11.63 -5.22 2.71
N LEU A 52 -11.23 -6.49 2.63
CA LEU A 52 -9.82 -6.88 2.69
C LEU A 52 -9.01 -6.20 1.58
N TRP A 53 -9.51 -6.24 0.35
CA TRP A 53 -8.86 -5.58 -0.79
C TRP A 53 -8.75 -4.07 -0.57
N LYS A 54 -9.82 -3.38 -0.17
CA LYS A 54 -9.77 -1.94 0.12
C LYS A 54 -8.74 -1.59 1.18
N ALA A 55 -8.69 -2.36 2.27
CA ALA A 55 -7.72 -2.15 3.34
C ALA A 55 -6.28 -2.34 2.86
N ARG A 56 -6.01 -3.39 2.07
CA ARG A 56 -4.68 -3.62 1.47
C ARG A 56 -4.32 -2.55 0.45
N ALA A 57 -5.24 -2.15 -0.42
CA ALA A 57 -5.01 -1.11 -1.41
C ALA A 57 -4.72 0.25 -0.74
N ALA A 58 -5.43 0.57 0.35
CA ALA A 58 -5.19 1.79 1.12
C ALA A 58 -3.80 1.82 1.78
N THR A 59 -3.29 0.66 2.19
CA THR A 59 -1.98 0.49 2.84
C THR A 59 -0.87 0.04 1.89
N ALA A 60 -1.16 -0.06 0.59
CA ALA A 60 -0.17 -0.44 -0.41
C ALA A 60 0.98 0.58 -0.43
N PRO A 61 2.22 0.15 -0.69
CA PRO A 61 3.39 1.04 -0.66
C PRO A 61 3.22 2.33 -1.47
N LYS A 62 2.66 2.23 -2.69
CA LYS A 62 2.38 3.40 -3.54
C LYS A 62 1.34 4.36 -2.94
N SER A 63 0.30 3.81 -2.32
CA SER A 63 -0.72 4.60 -1.63
C SER A 63 -0.11 5.37 -0.46
N LEU A 64 0.76 4.72 0.33
CA LEU A 64 1.46 5.36 1.43
C LEU A 64 2.45 6.43 0.96
N VAL A 65 3.20 6.18 -0.12
CA VAL A 65 4.08 7.19 -0.72
C VAL A 65 3.30 8.44 -1.11
N ARG A 66 2.14 8.30 -1.75
CA ARG A 66 1.28 9.44 -2.11
C ARG A 66 0.84 10.23 -0.88
N VAL A 67 0.53 9.54 0.22
CA VAL A 67 0.17 10.20 1.50
C VAL A 67 1.37 10.95 2.08
N LEU A 68 2.55 10.33 2.10
CA LEU A 68 3.78 10.93 2.64
C LEU A 68 4.19 12.21 1.90
N LEU A 69 3.94 12.27 0.59
CA LEU A 69 4.27 13.42 -0.26
C LEU A 69 3.17 14.49 -0.29
N THR A 70 2.14 14.41 0.58
CA THR A 70 1.14 15.47 0.69
C THR A 70 1.69 16.69 1.44
N PRO A 71 1.23 17.91 1.12
CA PRO A 71 1.69 19.14 1.80
C PRO A 71 1.53 19.11 3.33
N VAL A 72 0.45 18.48 3.82
CA VAL A 72 0.19 18.36 5.26
C VAL A 72 1.28 17.53 5.96
N ILE A 73 1.71 16.43 5.33
CA ILE A 73 2.75 15.57 5.90
C ILE A 73 4.13 16.19 5.73
N LEU A 74 4.42 16.81 4.58
CA LEU A 74 5.68 17.51 4.35
C LEU A 74 5.87 18.67 5.34
N ASP A 75 4.83 19.44 5.63
CA ASP A 75 4.87 20.48 6.67
C ASP A 75 5.05 19.90 8.07
N ALA A 76 4.42 18.76 8.38
CA ALA A 76 4.62 18.07 9.65
C ALA A 76 6.08 17.60 9.81
N VAL A 77 6.67 17.02 8.77
CA VAL A 77 8.09 16.62 8.72
C VAL A 77 8.98 17.85 8.92
N ARG A 78 8.70 18.96 8.23
CA ARG A 78 9.45 20.23 8.36
C ARG A 78 9.42 20.76 9.80
N LYS A 79 8.25 20.80 10.43
CA LYS A 79 8.08 21.24 11.82
C LYS A 79 8.85 20.36 12.79
N GLU A 80 8.78 19.05 12.57
CA GLU A 80 9.46 18.08 13.42
C GLU A 80 10.99 18.16 13.26
N LEU A 81 11.49 18.31 12.03
CA LEU A 81 12.91 18.54 11.74
C LEU A 81 13.43 19.79 12.45
N ARG A 82 12.68 20.90 12.36
CA ARG A 82 13.02 22.15 13.07
C ARG A 82 13.04 21.98 14.58
N ARG A 83 12.07 21.24 15.14
CA ARG A 83 11.98 20.98 16.57
C ARG A 83 13.19 20.19 17.08
N GLN A 84 13.66 19.20 16.32
CA GLN A 84 14.75 18.32 16.73
C GLN A 84 16.14 18.91 16.46
N THR A 85 16.31 19.65 15.37
CA THR A 85 17.63 20.08 14.88
C THR A 85 17.85 21.59 14.92
N GLY A 86 16.80 22.39 15.10
CA GLY A 86 16.82 23.84 14.97
C GLY A 86 16.87 24.34 13.51
N HIS A 87 17.04 23.45 12.52
CA HIS A 87 17.12 23.82 11.11
C HIS A 87 15.74 23.97 10.48
N ASN A 88 15.51 25.09 9.78
CA ASN A 88 14.26 25.37 9.07
C ASN A 88 14.43 25.12 7.57
N ALA A 89 14.32 23.86 7.16
CA ALA A 89 14.39 23.44 5.76
C ALA A 89 13.17 23.89 4.94
N ASP A 90 13.36 24.03 3.62
CA ASP A 90 12.27 24.26 2.67
C ASP A 90 11.47 22.97 2.42
N GLU A 91 10.16 23.10 2.25
CA GLU A 91 9.27 21.94 2.05
C GLU A 91 9.58 21.22 0.73
N LYS A 92 9.95 21.96 -0.32
CA LYS A 92 10.34 21.38 -1.61
C LYS A 92 11.67 20.65 -1.55
N GLU A 93 12.59 21.11 -0.69
CA GLU A 93 13.86 20.42 -0.46
C GLU A 93 13.64 19.10 0.26
N ILE A 94 12.78 19.09 1.29
CA ILE A 94 12.37 17.86 1.98
C ILE A 94 11.72 16.88 1.01
N GLU A 95 10.77 17.35 0.19
CA GLU A 95 10.10 16.53 -0.82
C GLU A 95 11.11 15.90 -1.79
N ARG A 96 12.06 16.70 -2.30
CA ARG A 96 13.11 16.22 -3.20
C ARG A 96 13.97 15.14 -2.56
N ILE A 97 14.46 15.36 -1.33
CA ILE A 97 15.31 14.40 -0.61
C ILE A 97 14.53 13.11 -0.33
N LEU A 98 13.26 13.23 0.05
CA LEU A 98 12.40 12.05 0.26
C LEU A 98 12.29 11.22 -1.02
N GLN A 99 12.06 11.84 -2.18
CA GLN A 99 11.95 11.13 -3.46
C GLN A 99 13.29 10.59 -3.97
N ALA A 100 14.40 11.31 -3.76
CA ALA A 100 15.70 10.93 -4.30
C ALA A 100 16.44 9.88 -3.45
N ASP A 101 16.40 10.03 -2.12
CA ASP A 101 17.33 9.35 -1.22
C ASP A 101 16.65 8.43 -0.20
N VAL A 102 15.37 8.64 0.11
CA VAL A 102 14.67 7.90 1.18
C VAL A 102 13.68 6.89 0.62
N LEU A 103 12.90 7.28 -0.38
CA LEU A 103 11.86 6.43 -0.98
C LEU A 103 12.46 5.60 -2.12
N ARG A 104 12.00 4.36 -2.23
CA ARG A 104 12.42 3.49 -3.34
C ARG A 104 11.85 4.03 -4.67
N PRO A 105 12.67 4.17 -5.72
CA PRO A 105 12.23 4.79 -6.98
C PRO A 105 11.04 4.10 -7.66
N ASP A 106 10.90 2.78 -7.51
CA ASP A 106 9.80 1.99 -8.06
C ASP A 106 8.41 2.32 -7.47
N LEU A 107 8.39 3.00 -6.31
CA LEU A 107 7.17 3.40 -5.63
C LEU A 107 6.66 4.79 -6.03
N LEU A 108 7.46 5.57 -6.76
CA LEU A 108 7.14 6.93 -7.18
C LEU A 108 6.34 6.99 -8.50
N VAL A 109 6.17 5.85 -9.18
CA VAL A 109 5.54 5.71 -10.50
C VAL A 109 4.09 5.26 -10.41
#